data_AF-A0A933A0T5-F1
#
_entry.id   AF-A0A933A0T5-F1
#
_cell.length_a   1.000
_cell.length_b   1.000
_cell.length_c   1.000
_cell.angle_alpha   90.00
_cell.angle_beta   90.00
_cell.angle_gamma   90.00
#
_symmetry.space_group_name_H-M   'P 1'
#
loop_
_entity.id
_entity.type
_entity.pdbx_description
1 polymer ?
#
loop_
_entity_poly.entity_id
_entity_poly.type
_entity_poly.pdbx_seq_one_letter_code
_entity_poly.pdbx_strand_id
1 'polypeptide(L)'
;MIRVLYLVNWVVGIAVILYGLKRGLSGHTPALLIAVSVIIVGPLEDILKKWVRRRVQAREEEPAVRVVDLATSAAFLILLLTAIYIMP
;
A
#
# COMPACT_ATOMS: atom_id res chain seq x y z
N MET A 1 -9.43 13.15 18.18
CA MET A 1 -8.03 12.79 17.88
C MET A 1 -7.94 11.76 16.76
N ILE A 2 -8.50 10.55 16.92
CA ILE A 2 -8.41 9.45 15.93
C ILE A 2 -8.93 9.86 14.52
N ARG A 3 -10.07 10.57 14.43
CA ARG A 3 -10.61 11.05 13.14
C ARG A 3 -9.68 12.00 12.38
N VAL A 4 -8.90 12.82 13.09
CA VAL A 4 -7.97 13.77 12.45
C VAL A 4 -6.78 13.03 11.87
N LEU A 5 -6.25 12.02 12.60
CA LEU A 5 -5.20 11.14 12.07
C LEU A 5 -5.66 10.39 10.82
N TYR A 6 -6.91 9.89 10.80
CA TYR A 6 -7.48 9.26 9.60
C TYR A 6 -7.54 10.23 8.42
N LEU A 7 -7.99 11.46 8.67
CA LEU A 7 -8.14 12.46 7.61
C LEU A 7 -6.77 12.89 7.05
N VAL A 8 -5.78 13.10 7.92
CA VAL A 8 -4.40 13.41 7.50
C VAL A 8 -3.80 12.25 6.74
N ASN A 9 -3.96 11.02 7.21
CA ASN A 9 -3.46 9.82 6.52
C ASN A 9 -4.08 9.71 5.11
N TRP A 10 -5.37 10.00 4.99
CA TRP A 10 -6.08 9.94 3.71
C TRP A 10 -5.60 11.04 2.74
N VAL A 11 -5.47 12.27 3.22
CA VAL A 11 -4.97 13.40 2.42
C VAL A 11 -3.53 13.18 1.98
N VAL A 12 -2.66 12.70 2.88
CA VAL A 12 -1.27 12.39 2.58
C VAL A 12 -1.17 11.22 1.60
N GLY A 13 -1.95 10.15 1.80
CA GLY A 13 -2.00 9.02 0.88
C GLY A 13 -2.42 9.44 -0.52
N ILE A 14 -3.50 10.21 -0.65
CA ILE A 14 -3.97 10.73 -1.95
C ILE A 14 -2.92 11.66 -2.58
N ALA A 15 -2.32 12.55 -1.80
CA ALA A 15 -1.28 13.45 -2.28
C ALA A 15 -0.07 12.68 -2.81
N VAL A 16 0.38 11.63 -2.12
CA VAL A 16 1.49 10.77 -2.56
C VAL A 16 1.13 10.02 -3.83
N ILE A 17 -0.09 9.49 -3.94
CA ILE A 17 -0.57 8.79 -5.14
C ILE A 17 -0.62 9.74 -6.34
N LEU A 18 -1.24 10.91 -6.20
CA LEU A 18 -1.34 11.90 -7.26
C LEU A 18 0.04 12.44 -7.66
N TYR A 19 0.94 12.63 -6.69
CA TYR A 19 2.30 13.06 -6.93
C TYR A 19 3.12 12.02 -7.70
N GLY A 20 3.08 10.76 -7.25
CA GLY A 20 3.78 9.67 -7.92
C GLY A 20 3.22 9.39 -9.31
N LEU A 21 1.91 9.53 -9.52
CA LEU A 21 1.28 9.41 -10.84
C LEU A 21 1.74 10.55 -11.77
N LYS A 22 1.66 11.80 -11.32
CA LYS A 22 2.10 12.97 -12.11
C LYS A 22 3.58 12.88 -12.47
N ARG A 23 4.42 12.48 -11.51
CA ARG A 23 5.87 12.42 -11.70
C ARG A 23 6.30 11.18 -12.49
N GLY A 24 5.62 10.05 -12.32
CA GLY A 24 5.79 8.85 -13.12
C GLY A 24 5.44 9.05 -14.59
N LEU A 25 4.37 9.80 -14.90
CA LEU A 25 4.04 10.22 -16.27
C LEU A 25 5.11 11.13 -16.91
N SER A 26 5.97 11.75 -16.08
CA SER A 26 7.10 12.57 -16.52
C SER A 26 8.42 11.79 -16.60
N GLY A 27 8.36 10.44 -16.63
CA GLY A 27 9.53 9.57 -16.77
C GLY A 27 10.32 9.29 -15.48
N HIS A 28 9.84 9.75 -14.31
CA HIS A 28 10.49 9.46 -13.04
C HIS A 28 9.92 8.20 -12.39
N THR A 29 10.42 7.05 -12.81
CA THR A 29 10.05 5.71 -12.34
C THR A 29 10.08 5.54 -10.81
N PRO A 30 11.06 6.09 -10.05
CA PRO A 30 11.11 5.92 -8.59
C PRO A 30 9.92 6.53 -7.85
N ALA A 31 9.41 7.68 -8.29
CA ALA A 31 8.27 8.35 -7.66
C ALA A 31 6.96 7.57 -7.86
N LEU A 32 6.82 6.92 -9.01
CA LEU A 32 5.69 6.04 -9.29
C LEU A 32 5.73 4.79 -8.40
N LEU A 33 6.91 4.17 -8.26
CA LEU A 33 7.10 2.99 -7.41
C LEU A 33 6.76 3.29 -5.94
N ILE A 34 7.18 4.44 -5.42
CA ILE A 34 6.82 4.88 -4.05
C ILE A 34 5.31 5.03 -3.91
N ALA A 35 4.63 5.65 -4.88
CA ALA A 35 3.17 5.78 -4.84
C ALA A 35 2.46 4.43 -4.89
N VAL A 36 2.92 3.50 -5.74
CA VAL A 36 2.38 2.14 -5.83
C VAL A 36 2.60 1.37 -4.52
N SER A 37 3.77 1.51 -3.90
CA SER A 37 4.07 0.95 -2.57
C SER A 37 3.08 1.41 -1.51
N VAL A 38 2.77 2.71 -1.46
CA VAL A 38 1.80 3.28 -0.50
C VAL A 38 0.38 2.75 -0.75
N ILE A 39 -0.01 2.56 -2.01
CA ILE A 39 -1.31 1.96 -2.36
C ILE A 39 -1.39 0.51 -1.89
N ILE A 40 -0.29 -0.25 -2.04
CA ILE A 40 -0.26 -1.68 -1.71
C ILE A 40 -0.44 -1.92 -0.21
N VAL A 41 0.27 -1.19 0.65
CA VAL A 41 0.20 -1.36 2.11
C VAL A 41 -1.04 -0.71 2.72
N GLY A 42 -1.59 0.33 2.10
CA GLY A 42 -2.78 0.98 2.61
C GLY A 42 -4.07 0.36 2.05
N PRO A 43 -4.69 1.02 1.05
CA PRO A 43 -6.02 0.65 0.59
C PRO A 43 -6.10 -0.77 0.01
N LEU A 44 -5.06 -1.24 -0.68
CA LEU A 44 -5.09 -2.57 -1.29
C LEU A 44 -5.06 -3.66 -0.21
N GLU A 45 -4.17 -3.55 0.77
CA GLU A 45 -4.10 -4.45 1.91
C GLU A 45 -5.44 -4.52 2.67
N ASP A 46 -6.06 -3.38 2.95
CA ASP A 46 -7.37 -3.31 3.60
C ASP A 46 -8.46 -4.03 2.78
N ILE A 47 -8.45 -3.85 1.46
CA ILE A 47 -9.39 -4.53 0.55
C ILE A 47 -9.15 -6.04 0.57
N LEU A 48 -7.89 -6.50 0.48
CA LEU A 48 -7.56 -7.92 0.52
C LEU A 48 -7.94 -8.54 1.87
N LYS A 49 -7.61 -7.89 2.99
CA LYS A 49 -8.02 -8.32 4.33
C LYS A 49 -9.54 -8.45 4.40
N LYS A 50 -10.29 -7.45 3.94
CA LYS A 50 -11.76 -7.48 3.93
C LYS A 50 -12.33 -8.58 3.03
N TRP A 51 -11.67 -8.87 1.90
CA TRP A 51 -12.06 -9.92 0.98
C TRP A 51 -11.82 -11.31 1.57
N VAL A 52 -10.65 -11.52 2.21
CA VAL A 52 -10.29 -12.76 2.91
C VAL A 52 -11.25 -13.02 4.07
N ARG A 53 -11.57 -12.01 4.89
CA ARG A 53 -12.54 -12.13 5.99
C ARG A 53 -13.94 -12.55 5.52
N ARG A 54 -14.32 -12.25 4.27
CA ARG A 54 -15.60 -12.68 3.68
C ARG A 54 -15.58 -14.10 3.13
N ARG A 55 -14.40 -14.64 2.81
CA ARG A 55 -14.20 -15.93 2.13
C ARG A 55 -13.86 -17.07 3.08
N VAL A 56 -13.33 -16.74 4.25
CA VAL A 56 -12.74 -17.70 5.19
C VAL A 56 -13.65 -17.88 6.41
N GLN A 57 -13.69 -19.09 6.98
CA GLN A 57 -14.45 -19.38 8.19
C GLN A 57 -13.83 -18.68 9.40
N ALA A 58 -14.64 -18.32 10.41
CA ALA A 58 -14.20 -17.54 11.58
C ALA A 58 -12.97 -18.14 12.31
N ARG A 59 -12.75 -19.46 12.25
CA ARG A 59 -11.57 -20.13 12.83
C ARG A 59 -10.27 -19.87 12.07
N GLU A 60 -10.33 -19.52 10.79
CA GLU A 60 -9.18 -19.34 9.91
C GLU A 60 -8.99 -17.86 9.51
N GLU A 61 -9.80 -16.94 10.05
CA GLU A 61 -9.78 -15.52 9.71
C GLU A 61 -8.46 -14.85 10.07
N GLU A 62 -7.98 -15.01 11.31
CA GLU A 62 -6.71 -14.44 11.76
C GLU A 62 -5.47 -14.92 10.97
N PRO A 63 -5.24 -16.23 10.76
CA PRO A 63 -4.08 -16.67 10.00
C PRO A 63 -4.15 -16.20 8.55
N ALA A 64 -5.34 -16.18 7.92
CA ALA A 64 -5.48 -15.73 6.55
C ALA A 64 -5.23 -14.21 6.40
N VAL A 65 -5.71 -13.40 7.36
CA VAL A 65 -5.42 -11.95 7.41
C VAL A 65 -3.93 -11.69 7.60
N ARG A 66 -3.24 -12.50 8.41
CA ARG A 66 -1.79 -12.38 8.65
C ARG A 66 -0.97 -12.72 7.41
N VAL A 67 -1.42 -13.67 6.60
CA VAL A 67 -0.78 -13.97 5.30
C VAL A 67 -0.90 -12.79 4.35
N VAL A 68 -2.06 -12.13 4.29
CA VAL A 68 -2.23 -10.92 3.48
C VAL A 68 -1.27 -9.82 3.94
N ASP A 69 -1.17 -9.59 5.25
CA ASP A 69 -0.28 -8.61 5.88
C ASP A 69 1.20 -8.83 5.53
N LEU A 70 1.66 -10.09 5.62
CA LEU A 70 3.01 -10.48 5.24
C LEU A 70 3.25 -10.31 3.73
N ALA A 71 2.28 -10.67 2.90
CA ALA A 71 2.39 -10.57 1.45
C ALA A 71 2.45 -9.12 0.97
N THR A 72 1.60 -8.23 1.51
CA THR A 72 1.60 -6.80 1.18
C THR A 72 2.86 -6.10 1.71
N SER A 73 3.31 -6.44 2.91
CA SER A 73 4.58 -5.95 3.46
C SER A 73 5.78 -6.37 2.62
N ALA A 74 5.83 -7.64 2.16
CA ALA A 74 6.89 -8.11 1.28
C ALA A 74 6.88 -7.39 -0.08
N ALA A 75 5.69 -7.26 -0.69
CA ALA A 75 5.53 -6.53 -1.95
C ALA A 75 5.97 -5.06 -1.82
N PHE A 76 5.62 -4.40 -0.70
CA PHE A 76 6.06 -3.05 -0.37
C PHE A 76 7.57 -2.93 -0.29
N LEU A 77 8.22 -3.83 0.46
CA LEU A 77 9.68 -3.82 0.61
C LEU A 77 10.39 -4.03 -0.73
N ILE A 78 9.90 -4.94 -1.56
CA ILE A 78 10.47 -5.19 -2.90
C ILE A 78 10.35 -3.94 -3.78
N LEU A 79 9.17 -3.31 -3.80
CA LEU A 79 8.94 -2.11 -4.60
C LEU A 79 9.74 -0.91 -4.08
N LEU A 80 9.85 -0.76 -2.77
CA LEU A 80 10.67 0.29 -2.15
C LEU A 80 12.16 0.08 -2.44
N LEU A 81 12.65 -1.16 -2.30
CA LEU A 81 14.04 -1.50 -2.60
C LEU A 81 14.35 -1.25 -4.09
N THR A 82 13.44 -1.63 -4.97
CA THR A 82 13.53 -1.36 -6.41
C THR A 82 13.51 0.14 -6.70
N ALA A 83 12.67 0.90 -6.01
CA ALA A 83 12.61 2.36 -6.14
C ALA A 83 13.94 3.01 -5.74
N ILE A 84 14.53 2.58 -4.62
CA ILE A 84 15.83 3.08 -4.14
C ILE A 84 16.95 2.70 -5.11
N TYR A 85 16.97 1.45 -5.60
CA TYR A 85 18.01 0.97 -6.51
C TYR A 85 18.00 1.68 -7.86
N ILE A 86 16.82 2.04 -8.36
CA ILE A 86 16.64 2.75 -9.65
C ILE A 86 16.78 4.27 -9.48
N MET A 87 16.85 4.78 -8.24
CA MET A 87 17.06 6.20 -7.98
C MET A 87 18.55 6.53 -8.24
N PRO A 88 18.87 7.35 -9.26
CA PRO A 88 20.25 7.75 -9.54
C PRO A 88 20.82 8.71 -8.49
#